data_AF-A0A953C5E4-F1
#
_entry.id   AF-A0A953C5E4-F1
#
_cell.length_a   1.000
_cell.length_b   1.000
_cell.length_c   1.000
_cell.angle_alpha   90.00
_cell.angle_beta   90.00
_cell.angle_gamma   90.00
#
_symmetry.space_group_name_H-M   'P 1'
#
loop_
_entity.id
_entity.type
_entity.pdbx_description
1 polymer ?
#
loop_
_entity_poly.entity_id
_entity_poly.type
_entity_poly.pdbx_seq_one_letter_code
_entity_poly.pdbx_strand_id
1 'polypeptide(L)'
;MAAGDDAPRPISLFYSYSHEDELLRVRLQKHLAVLRRSGLVSEWHDRNIDAGDEWAKEIDRNLSSADIILLLVSPSFIASDYCWSVEVKKALERHDRGEAVVVPVILRPCRWGRTDFARLQAVPKDARAVTEWPNEDAAFDDVAGRIETLVERIRVERAPTVHPRPTALPGGEGASRPHPDPLPQAGEGGTRGSGRVRAFKDLEVFRDVDAPWCPEMVVIPSGTFLMGSPESEIGRQSNEGPQHRVAIGRRFALGKYAVTFDEYDHFCEVTNRRKPRDQGWGRSRRPVINVSWRNAVTYCEWLAKETGQPYRLPSESEWEYACRAGTTTPYSFGDQITEKDANCGDTVGKTTEVGAYPANPWGLHDMHGNVFEWVEDVWDQDYEGAPTDGSAWTDGEGKDSERYRVRRGGCWSKPYTPLYHERSAFRTLWVQGDPTAFSGFRVARTLD
;
A
#
# COMPACT_ATOMS: atom_id res chain seq x y z
N MET A 1 -8.99 -44.29 6.54
CA MET A 1 -9.97 -43.82 7.54
C MET A 1 -9.61 -42.40 7.91
N ALA A 2 -10.56 -41.48 7.77
CA ALA A 2 -10.37 -40.04 7.94
C ALA A 2 -9.98 -39.72 9.39
N ALA A 3 -8.85 -39.03 9.56
CA ALA A 3 -8.58 -38.30 10.80
C ALA A 3 -9.35 -36.99 10.70
N GLY A 4 -10.47 -36.89 11.41
CA GLY A 4 -11.23 -35.65 11.51
C GLY A 4 -10.48 -34.65 12.37
N ASP A 5 -10.27 -33.46 11.82
CA ASP A 5 -9.81 -32.25 12.51
C ASP A 5 -10.77 -31.92 13.67
N ASP A 6 -10.37 -32.19 14.92
CA ASP A 6 -11.12 -31.81 16.13
C ASP A 6 -10.53 -30.55 16.78
N ALA A 7 -9.97 -29.66 15.94
CA ALA A 7 -9.51 -28.35 16.39
C ALA A 7 -10.73 -27.42 16.55
N PRO A 8 -10.90 -26.72 17.70
CA PRO A 8 -12.03 -25.82 17.89
C PRO A 8 -12.05 -24.74 16.81
N ARG A 9 -13.19 -24.58 16.13
CA ARG A 9 -13.34 -23.56 15.09
C ARG A 9 -12.95 -22.17 15.64
N PRO A 10 -12.23 -21.33 14.87
CA PRO A 10 -11.91 -19.98 15.30
C PRO A 10 -13.18 -19.18 15.62
N ILE A 11 -13.08 -18.26 16.59
CA ILE A 11 -14.16 -17.35 16.95
C ILE A 11 -14.33 -16.31 15.84
N SER A 12 -15.52 -16.19 15.28
CA SER A 12 -15.78 -15.26 14.19
C SER A 12 -16.00 -13.83 14.71
N LEU A 13 -15.19 -12.89 14.22
CA LEU A 13 -15.30 -11.45 14.49
C LEU A 13 -15.95 -10.72 13.32
N PHE A 14 -16.89 -9.83 13.63
CA PHE A 14 -17.50 -8.87 12.68
C PHE A 14 -17.26 -7.44 13.15
N TYR A 15 -16.88 -6.55 12.23
CA TYR A 15 -16.66 -5.13 12.49
C TYR A 15 -17.83 -4.31 11.92
N SER A 16 -18.61 -3.67 12.77
CA SER A 16 -19.59 -2.66 12.38
C SER A 16 -18.99 -1.28 12.59
N TYR A 17 -18.75 -0.54 11.51
CA TYR A 17 -18.04 0.74 11.56
C TYR A 17 -18.48 1.65 10.42
N SER A 18 -18.32 2.97 10.61
CA SER A 18 -18.43 3.91 9.49
C SER A 18 -17.18 3.86 8.64
N HIS A 19 -17.31 3.95 7.31
CA HIS A 19 -16.16 4.02 6.39
C HIS A 19 -15.19 5.16 6.75
N GLU A 20 -15.66 6.22 7.41
CA GLU A 20 -14.81 7.30 7.92
C GLU A 20 -13.83 6.86 9.02
N ASP A 21 -14.08 5.74 9.68
CA ASP A 21 -13.24 5.17 10.74
C ASP A 21 -12.40 3.97 10.27
N GLU A 22 -12.31 3.74 8.95
CA GLU A 22 -11.59 2.59 8.37
C GLU A 22 -10.14 2.51 8.86
N LEU A 23 -9.44 3.64 9.02
CA LEU A 23 -8.07 3.68 9.54
C LEU A 23 -7.98 3.13 10.97
N LEU A 24 -8.89 3.54 11.85
CA LEU A 24 -8.91 3.07 13.24
C LEU A 24 -9.31 1.59 13.32
N ARG A 25 -10.22 1.14 12.44
CA ARG A 25 -10.55 -0.28 12.26
C ARG A 25 -9.34 -1.10 11.80
N VAL A 26 -8.55 -0.59 10.83
CA VAL A 26 -7.30 -1.24 10.35
C VAL A 26 -6.27 -1.34 11.47
N ARG A 27 -6.12 -0.29 12.28
CA ARG A 27 -5.21 -0.31 13.43
C ARG A 27 -5.63 -1.37 14.44
N LEU A 28 -6.90 -1.41 14.83
CA LEU A 28 -7.42 -2.45 15.72
C LEU A 28 -7.14 -3.85 15.17
N GLN A 29 -7.32 -4.06 13.86
CA GLN A 29 -7.03 -5.35 13.22
C GLN A 29 -5.55 -5.75 13.31
N LYS A 30 -4.62 -4.77 13.21
CA LYS A 30 -3.19 -5.05 13.38
C LYS A 30 -2.89 -5.53 14.80
N HIS A 31 -3.53 -4.93 15.79
CA HIS A 31 -3.41 -5.34 17.20
C HIS A 31 -4.04 -6.72 17.47
N LEU A 32 -5.09 -7.09 16.73
CA LEU A 32 -5.69 -8.43 16.79
C LEU A 32 -4.94 -9.48 15.95
N ALA A 33 -3.87 -9.12 15.24
CA ALA A 33 -3.17 -10.02 14.32
C ALA A 33 -2.53 -11.22 15.04
N VAL A 34 -2.16 -11.08 16.30
CA VAL A 34 -1.63 -12.19 17.12
C VAL A 34 -2.72 -13.25 17.33
N LEU A 35 -3.93 -12.85 17.70
CA LEU A 35 -5.09 -13.75 17.87
C LEU A 35 -5.47 -14.45 16.56
N ARG A 36 -5.35 -13.74 15.44
CA ARG A 36 -5.61 -14.33 14.11
C ARG A 36 -4.54 -15.35 13.74
N ARG A 37 -3.26 -15.03 13.95
CA ARG A 37 -2.13 -15.93 13.64
C ARG A 37 -2.11 -17.17 14.53
N SER A 38 -2.59 -17.07 15.76
CA SER A 38 -2.77 -18.21 16.66
C SER A 38 -4.03 -19.04 16.35
N GLY A 39 -4.81 -18.66 15.33
CA GLY A 39 -6.04 -19.35 14.94
C GLY A 39 -7.18 -19.21 15.94
N LEU A 40 -7.08 -18.28 16.91
CA LEU A 40 -8.11 -18.06 17.93
C LEU A 40 -9.34 -17.35 17.36
N VAL A 41 -9.12 -16.47 16.38
CA VAL A 41 -10.18 -15.71 15.72
C VAL A 41 -10.11 -15.85 14.21
N SER A 42 -11.29 -15.93 13.58
CA SER A 42 -11.46 -15.72 12.16
C SER A 42 -12.16 -14.38 11.95
N GLU A 43 -11.51 -13.46 11.25
CA GLU A 43 -12.11 -12.17 10.94
C GLU A 43 -12.88 -12.29 9.64
N TRP A 44 -14.17 -11.96 9.66
CA TRP A 44 -14.91 -11.73 8.42
C TRP A 44 -14.92 -10.23 8.12
N HIS A 45 -14.60 -9.91 6.86
CA HIS A 45 -14.73 -8.58 6.28
C HIS A 45 -15.59 -8.71 5.03
N ASP A 46 -16.22 -7.61 4.59
CA ASP A 46 -17.24 -7.48 3.54
C ASP A 46 -16.81 -7.88 2.10
N ARG A 47 -16.07 -8.99 1.96
CA ARG A 47 -15.37 -9.42 0.74
C ARG A 47 -15.43 -10.93 0.50
N ASN A 48 -16.43 -11.59 1.05
CA ASN A 48 -16.80 -12.95 0.62
C ASN A 48 -18.16 -12.92 -0.09
N ILE A 49 -18.34 -11.89 -0.92
CA ILE A 49 -19.51 -11.66 -1.77
C ILE A 49 -19.10 -12.02 -3.19
N ASP A 50 -19.61 -13.16 -3.67
CA ASP A 50 -19.44 -13.57 -5.06
C ASP A 50 -20.27 -12.66 -5.97
N ALA A 51 -19.80 -12.45 -7.20
CA ALA A 51 -20.46 -11.59 -8.17
C ALA A 51 -21.88 -12.11 -8.51
N GLY A 52 -22.90 -11.46 -7.95
CA GLY A 52 -24.32 -11.80 -8.14
C GLY A 52 -25.16 -11.75 -6.86
N ASP A 53 -24.55 -11.73 -5.68
CA ASP A 53 -25.29 -11.65 -4.41
C ASP A 53 -25.62 -10.19 -4.04
N GLU A 54 -26.85 -9.97 -3.53
CA GLU A 54 -27.30 -8.65 -3.08
C GLU A 54 -26.53 -8.26 -1.80
N TRP A 55 -25.73 -7.19 -1.86
CA TRP A 55 -24.93 -6.61 -0.76
C TRP A 55 -25.63 -6.59 0.62
N ALA A 56 -26.94 -6.30 0.64
CA ALA A 56 -27.75 -6.28 1.87
C ALA A 56 -27.96 -7.68 2.50
N LYS A 57 -28.00 -8.75 1.71
CA LYS A 57 -28.20 -10.14 2.17
C LYS A 57 -26.93 -10.75 2.78
N GLU A 58 -25.76 -10.26 2.41
CA GLU A 58 -24.49 -10.82 2.89
C GLU A 58 -23.95 -10.14 4.14
N ILE A 59 -24.15 -8.83 4.31
CA ILE A 59 -23.97 -8.21 5.62
C ILE A 59 -24.91 -8.90 6.62
N ASP A 60 -26.15 -9.20 6.22
CA ASP A 60 -27.11 -9.93 7.05
C ASP A 60 -26.64 -11.35 7.41
N ARG A 61 -26.09 -12.11 6.45
CA ARG A 61 -25.50 -13.46 6.69
C ARG A 61 -24.37 -13.41 7.71
N ASN A 62 -23.43 -12.48 7.56
CA ASN A 62 -22.22 -12.46 8.38
C ASN A 62 -22.46 -11.84 9.75
N LEU A 63 -23.32 -10.82 9.81
CA LEU A 63 -23.90 -10.36 11.06
C LEU A 63 -24.72 -11.46 11.76
N SER A 64 -25.24 -12.46 11.05
CA SER A 64 -25.97 -13.59 11.65
C SER A 64 -25.06 -14.75 12.09
N SER A 65 -23.86 -14.88 11.53
CA SER A 65 -22.92 -15.97 11.84
C SER A 65 -21.78 -15.56 12.78
N ALA A 66 -21.55 -14.26 12.98
CA ALA A 66 -20.49 -13.76 13.85
C ALA A 66 -20.68 -14.20 15.30
N ASP A 67 -19.59 -14.54 15.99
CA ASP A 67 -19.59 -14.90 17.40
C ASP A 67 -19.37 -13.66 18.29
N ILE A 68 -18.57 -12.72 17.80
CA ILE A 68 -18.32 -11.41 18.42
C ILE A 68 -18.57 -10.32 17.38
N ILE A 69 -19.32 -9.29 17.76
CA ILE A 69 -19.65 -8.13 16.94
C ILE A 69 -19.05 -6.89 17.59
N LEU A 70 -18.08 -6.27 16.92
CA LEU A 70 -17.43 -5.04 17.38
C LEU A 70 -18.14 -3.84 16.78
N LEU A 71 -18.75 -3.00 17.62
CA LEU A 71 -19.30 -1.71 17.19
C LEU A 71 -18.20 -0.66 17.34
N LEU A 72 -17.65 -0.16 16.23
CA LEU A 72 -16.60 0.84 16.26
C LEU A 72 -17.23 2.24 16.34
N VAL A 73 -17.40 2.71 17.57
CA VAL A 73 -18.21 3.88 17.90
C VAL A 73 -17.44 5.18 17.70
N SER A 74 -17.99 6.06 16.88
CA SER A 74 -17.49 7.39 16.58
C SER A 74 -18.68 8.35 16.31
N PRO A 75 -18.45 9.67 16.17
CA PRO A 75 -19.48 10.57 15.68
C PRO A 75 -20.08 10.13 14.33
N SER A 76 -19.24 9.66 13.40
CA SER A 76 -19.65 9.24 12.06
C SER A 76 -20.42 7.92 12.08
N PHE A 77 -20.08 7.00 12.99
CA PHE A 77 -20.85 5.77 13.23
C PHE A 77 -22.26 6.06 13.75
N ILE A 78 -22.40 7.02 14.67
CA ILE A 78 -23.70 7.41 15.25
C ILE A 78 -24.54 8.20 14.24
N ALA A 79 -23.91 9.02 13.39
CA ALA A 79 -24.58 9.86 12.40
C ALA A 79 -25.04 9.11 11.14
N SER A 80 -24.56 7.88 10.92
CA SER A 80 -24.90 7.07 9.74
C SER A 80 -26.25 6.36 9.91
N ASP A 81 -27.28 6.82 9.19
CA ASP A 81 -28.64 6.23 9.19
C ASP A 81 -28.66 4.73 8.80
N TYR A 82 -27.66 4.28 8.05
CA TYR A 82 -27.52 2.89 7.58
C TYR A 82 -26.95 1.95 8.66
N CYS A 83 -25.91 2.36 9.39
CA CYS A 83 -25.40 1.58 10.53
C CYS A 83 -26.37 1.57 11.72
N TRP A 84 -27.24 2.58 11.83
CA TRP A 84 -28.07 2.79 13.01
C TRP A 84 -29.34 1.93 13.09
N SER A 85 -30.04 1.67 11.97
CA SER A 85 -31.46 1.27 12.05
C SER A 85 -31.74 -0.25 11.94
N VAL A 86 -30.91 -1.01 11.21
CA VAL A 86 -31.17 -2.46 10.98
C VAL A 86 -30.07 -3.34 11.58
N GLU A 87 -28.79 -3.03 11.33
CA GLU A 87 -27.67 -3.87 11.72
C GLU A 87 -27.38 -3.85 13.23
N VAL A 88 -27.32 -2.67 13.85
CA VAL A 88 -27.09 -2.55 15.31
C VAL A 88 -28.24 -3.17 16.10
N LYS A 89 -29.48 -3.00 15.65
CA LYS A 89 -30.65 -3.63 16.29
C LYS A 89 -30.56 -5.16 16.24
N LYS A 90 -30.26 -5.73 15.07
CA LYS A 90 -30.09 -7.18 14.90
C LYS A 90 -28.91 -7.71 15.72
N ALA A 91 -27.79 -6.98 15.80
CA ALA A 91 -26.65 -7.32 16.63
C ALA A 91 -27.03 -7.40 18.12
N LEU A 92 -27.77 -6.40 18.62
CA LEU A 92 -28.24 -6.35 20.00
C LEU A 92 -29.24 -7.47 20.32
N GLU A 93 -30.15 -7.79 19.39
CA GLU A 93 -31.07 -8.92 19.55
C GLU A 93 -30.32 -10.26 19.64
N ARG A 94 -29.29 -10.48 18.82
CA ARG A 94 -28.42 -11.67 18.92
C ARG A 94 -27.67 -11.70 20.25
N HIS A 95 -27.23 -10.54 20.73
CA HIS A 95 -26.58 -10.42 22.03
C HIS A 95 -27.51 -10.81 23.18
N ASP A 96 -28.75 -10.32 23.16
CA ASP A 96 -29.73 -10.61 24.21
C ASP A 96 -30.17 -12.08 24.20
N ARG A 97 -30.11 -12.74 23.04
CA ARG A 97 -30.34 -14.19 22.92
C ARG A 97 -29.12 -15.05 23.24
N GLY A 98 -27.96 -14.44 23.53
CA GLY A 98 -26.70 -15.15 23.79
C GLY A 98 -26.09 -15.82 22.55
N GLU A 99 -26.53 -15.45 21.35
CA GLU A 99 -26.06 -16.00 20.07
C GLU A 99 -24.75 -15.33 19.58
N ALA A 100 -24.48 -14.11 20.04
CA ALA A 100 -23.26 -13.36 19.79
C ALA A 100 -22.92 -12.45 20.98
N VAL A 101 -21.67 -12.00 21.07
CA VAL A 101 -21.29 -10.96 22.04
C VAL A 101 -21.04 -9.64 21.32
N VAL A 102 -21.81 -8.61 21.64
CA VAL A 102 -21.61 -7.26 21.11
C VAL A 102 -20.68 -6.50 22.02
N VAL A 103 -19.65 -5.86 21.45
CA VAL A 103 -18.65 -5.07 22.18
C VAL A 103 -18.56 -3.68 21.55
N PRO A 104 -19.00 -2.62 22.25
CA PRO A 104 -18.75 -1.26 21.82
C PRO A 104 -17.26 -0.92 22.00
N VAL A 105 -16.59 -0.55 20.91
CA VAL A 105 -15.22 -0.04 20.88
C VAL A 105 -15.28 1.46 20.63
N ILE A 106 -15.03 2.28 21.64
CA ILE A 106 -15.09 3.74 21.51
C ILE A 106 -13.83 4.23 20.80
N LEU A 107 -13.97 4.58 19.52
CA LEU A 107 -12.86 5.06 18.71
C LEU A 107 -12.62 6.55 18.92
N ARG A 108 -13.68 7.35 18.84
CA ARG A 108 -13.63 8.82 18.90
C ARG A 108 -14.62 9.37 19.92
N PRO A 109 -14.32 10.51 20.56
CA PRO A 109 -15.22 11.14 21.52
C PRO A 109 -16.57 11.42 20.89
N CYS A 110 -17.63 10.86 21.46
CA CYS A 110 -18.99 11.06 20.98
C CYS A 110 -20.01 10.79 22.11
N ARG A 111 -21.24 11.31 21.95
CA ARG A 111 -22.30 11.15 22.95
C ARG A 111 -23.06 9.83 22.79
N TRP A 112 -22.37 8.71 22.94
CA TRP A 112 -22.95 7.36 22.82
C TRP A 112 -23.69 6.89 24.08
N GLY A 113 -23.65 7.61 25.19
CA GLY A 113 -24.33 7.21 26.44
C GLY A 113 -25.87 7.20 26.40
N ARG A 114 -26.49 7.57 25.26
CA ARG A 114 -27.95 7.56 25.06
C ARG A 114 -28.40 6.52 24.03
N THR A 115 -27.55 5.56 23.70
CA THR A 115 -27.78 4.55 22.68
C THR A 115 -28.21 3.23 23.29
N ASP A 116 -28.86 2.35 22.53
CA ASP A 116 -29.36 1.07 23.05
C ASP A 116 -28.25 0.10 23.46
N PHE A 117 -27.04 0.27 22.89
CA PHE A 117 -25.84 -0.48 23.26
C PHE A 117 -25.06 0.16 24.43
N ALA A 118 -25.49 1.30 24.96
CA ALA A 118 -24.80 1.98 26.08
C ALA A 118 -24.85 1.17 27.39
N ARG A 119 -25.77 0.20 27.49
CA ARG A 119 -25.84 -0.77 28.60
C ARG A 119 -24.72 -1.80 28.59
N LEU A 120 -24.00 -1.93 27.47
CA LEU A 120 -22.93 -2.91 27.31
C LEU A 120 -21.60 -2.34 27.80
N GLN A 121 -20.73 -3.19 28.31
CA GLN A 121 -19.40 -2.77 28.73
C GLN A 121 -18.55 -2.41 27.50
N ALA A 122 -18.29 -1.11 27.34
CA ALA A 122 -17.46 -0.61 26.27
C ALA A 122 -15.96 -0.76 26.57
N VAL A 123 -15.17 -0.81 25.50
CA VAL A 123 -13.71 -0.80 25.49
C VAL A 123 -13.25 0.40 24.66
N PRO A 124 -12.02 0.96 24.81
CA PRO A 124 -10.98 0.64 25.79
C PRO A 124 -11.38 0.89 27.25
N LYS A 125 -10.46 0.64 28.20
CA LYS A 125 -10.65 0.89 29.64
C LYS A 125 -11.34 2.22 29.93
N ASP A 126 -12.29 2.17 30.86
CA ASP A 126 -13.13 3.30 31.30
C ASP A 126 -13.95 3.93 30.15
N ALA A 127 -14.11 3.20 29.03
CA ALA A 127 -14.73 3.66 27.79
C ALA A 127 -14.14 4.97 27.24
N ARG A 128 -12.87 5.24 27.57
CA ARG A 128 -12.12 6.37 27.03
C ARG A 128 -11.84 6.12 25.55
N ALA A 129 -12.22 7.07 24.71
CA ALA A 129 -12.06 6.95 23.26
C ALA A 129 -10.59 6.70 22.88
N VAL A 130 -10.33 5.81 21.93
CA VAL A 130 -8.97 5.49 21.46
C VAL A 130 -8.17 6.75 21.15
N THR A 131 -8.75 7.71 20.42
CA THR A 131 -8.08 8.97 20.03
C THR A 131 -7.80 9.92 21.20
N GLU A 132 -8.32 9.65 22.40
CA GLU A 132 -8.02 10.44 23.60
C GLU A 132 -6.89 9.84 24.44
N TRP A 133 -6.44 8.63 24.14
CA TRP A 133 -5.30 8.06 24.85
C TRP A 133 -4.01 8.79 24.47
N PRO A 134 -3.08 9.03 25.41
CA PRO A 134 -1.77 9.61 25.08
C PRO A 134 -1.00 8.79 24.03
N ASN A 135 -1.29 7.49 23.95
CA ASN A 135 -0.80 6.59 22.93
C ASN A 135 -1.96 5.71 22.44
N GLU A 136 -2.36 5.89 21.19
CA GLU A 136 -3.45 5.13 20.57
C GLU A 136 -3.12 3.63 20.45
N ASP A 137 -1.85 3.25 20.28
CA ASP A 137 -1.46 1.83 20.24
C ASP A 137 -1.62 1.18 21.61
N ALA A 138 -1.40 1.92 22.71
CA ALA A 138 -1.71 1.42 24.04
C ALA A 138 -3.22 1.25 24.26
N ALA A 139 -4.04 2.10 23.64
CA ALA A 139 -5.49 1.96 23.67
C ALA A 139 -5.95 0.73 22.88
N PHE A 140 -5.39 0.55 21.68
CA PHE A 140 -5.70 -0.62 20.85
C PHE A 140 -5.19 -1.93 21.46
N ASP A 141 -4.06 -1.92 22.15
CA ASP A 141 -3.55 -3.06 22.93
C ASP A 141 -4.49 -3.42 24.08
N ASP A 142 -5.01 -2.44 24.84
CA ASP A 142 -6.05 -2.67 25.85
C ASP A 142 -7.34 -3.25 25.24
N VAL A 143 -7.76 -2.75 24.06
CA VAL A 143 -8.91 -3.33 23.33
C VAL A 143 -8.62 -4.77 22.91
N ALA A 144 -7.43 -5.05 22.35
CA ALA A 144 -7.05 -6.37 21.91
C ALA A 144 -6.97 -7.38 23.07
N GLY A 145 -6.38 -7.00 24.20
CA GLY A 145 -6.32 -7.87 25.38
C GLY A 145 -7.69 -8.19 25.98
N ARG A 146 -8.64 -7.25 25.91
CA ARG A 146 -10.03 -7.49 26.32
C ARG A 146 -10.77 -8.41 25.35
N ILE A 147 -10.54 -8.24 24.05
CA ILE A 147 -11.08 -9.13 23.02
C ILE A 147 -10.47 -10.53 23.17
N GLU A 148 -9.17 -10.66 23.44
CA GLU A 148 -8.51 -11.94 23.74
C GLU A 148 -9.16 -12.64 24.93
N THR A 149 -9.33 -11.94 26.05
CA THR A 149 -10.01 -12.46 27.25
C THR A 149 -11.43 -12.94 26.93
N LEU A 150 -12.17 -12.19 26.09
CA LEU A 150 -13.51 -12.55 25.64
C LEU A 150 -13.49 -13.81 24.75
N VAL A 151 -12.55 -13.87 23.80
CA VAL A 151 -12.37 -15.01 22.90
C VAL A 151 -12.05 -16.26 23.71
N GLU A 152 -11.14 -16.19 24.67
CA GLU A 152 -10.81 -17.31 25.56
C GLU A 152 -12.02 -17.78 26.34
N ARG A 153 -12.80 -16.86 26.92
CA ARG A 153 -14.03 -17.21 27.63
C ARG A 153 -15.02 -17.96 26.73
N ILE A 154 -15.29 -17.44 25.54
CA ILE A 154 -16.20 -18.10 24.58
C ILE A 154 -15.65 -19.46 24.14
N ARG A 155 -14.33 -19.60 23.96
CA ARG A 155 -13.71 -20.89 23.61
C ARG A 155 -13.82 -21.91 24.74
N VAL A 156 -13.66 -21.49 25.99
CA VAL A 156 -13.86 -22.36 27.16
C VAL A 156 -15.33 -22.79 27.27
N GLU A 157 -16.27 -21.88 27.05
CA GLU A 157 -17.72 -22.18 27.03
C GLU A 157 -18.10 -23.15 25.89
N ARG A 158 -17.32 -23.17 24.80
CA ARG A 158 -17.53 -24.05 23.63
C ARG A 158 -16.74 -25.36 23.65
N ALA A 159 -15.76 -25.52 24.54
CA ALA A 159 -14.91 -26.69 24.57
C ALA A 159 -15.65 -27.91 25.18
N PRO A 160 -15.57 -29.10 24.58
CA PRO A 160 -16.04 -30.32 25.24
C PRO A 160 -15.14 -30.67 26.43
N THR A 161 -15.74 -31.01 27.58
CA THR A 161 -15.02 -31.33 28.82
C THR A 161 -14.22 -32.64 28.70
N VAL A 162 -12.89 -32.59 28.81
CA VAL A 162 -12.03 -33.78 28.91
C VAL A 162 -10.96 -33.61 29.99
N HIS A 163 -10.83 -34.61 30.88
CA HIS A 163 -9.89 -34.69 32.01
C HIS A 163 -8.43 -35.03 31.60
N PRO A 164 -7.39 -34.61 32.35
CA PRO A 164 -6.00 -34.80 31.93
C PRO A 164 -5.25 -35.95 32.65
N ARG A 165 -4.26 -36.54 31.96
CA ARG A 165 -3.09 -37.27 32.53
C ARG A 165 -1.92 -37.36 31.51
N PRO A 166 -0.66 -37.66 31.92
CA PRO A 166 0.47 -36.73 31.79
C PRO A 166 1.73 -37.21 31.02
N THR A 167 2.50 -36.20 30.55
CA THR A 167 3.95 -36.05 30.24
C THR A 167 4.90 -37.20 29.83
N ALA A 168 5.75 -36.93 28.82
CA ALA A 168 7.15 -37.39 28.73
C ALA A 168 8.04 -36.44 27.88
N LEU A 169 9.35 -36.40 28.21
CA LEU A 169 10.43 -35.46 27.82
C LEU A 169 11.32 -35.97 26.64
N PRO A 170 12.34 -35.19 26.15
CA PRO A 170 12.88 -35.25 24.78
C PRO A 170 14.33 -35.79 24.64
N GLY A 171 14.81 -35.92 23.39
CA GLY A 171 16.22 -36.08 22.96
C GLY A 171 16.29 -36.07 21.41
N GLY A 172 17.35 -35.70 20.68
CA GLY A 172 18.70 -35.19 20.96
C GLY A 172 19.45 -34.93 19.62
N GLU A 173 20.39 -33.96 19.66
CA GLU A 173 21.70 -33.76 18.96
C GLU A 173 22.00 -33.99 17.44
N GLY A 174 22.80 -33.03 16.91
CA GLY A 174 23.94 -33.20 15.95
C GLY A 174 23.71 -32.81 14.48
N ALA A 175 24.62 -32.24 13.66
CA ALA A 175 25.97 -31.67 13.76
C ALA A 175 26.38 -30.94 12.42
N SER A 176 27.22 -29.89 12.52
CA SER A 176 28.31 -29.34 11.64
C SER A 176 28.27 -29.16 10.09
N ARG A 177 28.92 -28.05 9.67
CA ARG A 177 29.16 -27.43 8.31
C ARG A 177 30.28 -28.13 7.47
N PRO A 178 30.60 -27.73 6.18
CA PRO A 178 31.47 -26.56 5.85
C PRO A 178 31.26 -25.85 4.47
N HIS A 179 31.98 -24.72 4.27
CA HIS A 179 32.18 -23.89 3.05
C HIS A 179 33.31 -24.45 2.12
N PRO A 180 33.45 -23.97 0.86
CA PRO A 180 34.58 -23.07 0.51
C PRO A 180 34.37 -22.03 -0.65
N ASP A 181 34.89 -20.80 -0.48
CA ASP A 181 35.88 -20.00 -1.27
C ASP A 181 35.79 -19.65 -2.81
N PRO A 182 36.51 -18.59 -3.32
CA PRO A 182 35.92 -17.44 -4.07
C PRO A 182 36.49 -17.05 -5.48
N LEU A 183 35.79 -16.09 -6.15
CA LEU A 183 36.18 -15.02 -7.14
C LEU A 183 36.90 -15.37 -8.49
N PRO A 184 36.73 -14.61 -9.63
CA PRO A 184 37.29 -13.25 -9.82
C PRO A 184 36.56 -12.24 -10.78
N GLN A 185 37.18 -11.06 -10.93
CA GLN A 185 36.75 -9.77 -11.52
C GLN A 185 37.04 -9.51 -13.03
N ALA A 186 36.38 -8.44 -13.52
CA ALA A 186 36.82 -7.35 -14.41
C ALA A 186 36.81 -7.51 -15.96
N GLY A 187 36.35 -6.42 -16.61
CA GLY A 187 36.53 -6.11 -18.04
C GLY A 187 35.91 -4.77 -18.43
N GLU A 188 36.74 -3.74 -18.58
CA GLU A 188 36.43 -2.38 -19.04
C GLU A 188 36.20 -2.27 -20.56
N GLY A 189 35.61 -1.14 -20.99
CA GLY A 189 36.01 -0.47 -22.24
C GLY A 189 34.88 -0.13 -23.21
N GLY A 190 34.68 1.17 -23.47
CA GLY A 190 33.86 1.64 -24.58
C GLY A 190 33.60 3.15 -24.59
N THR A 191 34.53 3.91 -25.16
CA THR A 191 34.42 5.35 -25.47
C THR A 191 33.57 5.59 -26.73
N ARG A 192 32.80 6.70 -26.79
CA ARG A 192 32.79 7.69 -27.91
C ARG A 192 31.62 8.68 -27.84
N GLY A 193 31.91 9.91 -28.26
CA GLY A 193 30.96 10.74 -29.00
C GLY A 193 30.68 12.12 -28.42
N SER A 194 31.55 13.09 -28.69
CA SER A 194 31.20 14.52 -28.62
C SER A 194 30.15 14.83 -29.69
N GLY A 195 28.88 14.66 -29.31
CA GLY A 195 27.71 14.99 -30.10
C GLY A 195 27.21 16.38 -29.73
N ARG A 196 26.92 17.19 -30.74
CA ARG A 196 26.24 18.49 -30.62
C ARG A 196 25.01 18.32 -29.72
N VAL A 197 24.97 19.01 -28.57
CA VAL A 197 23.87 18.90 -27.59
C VAL A 197 22.55 19.17 -28.30
N ARG A 198 21.66 18.18 -28.33
CA ARG A 198 20.31 18.34 -28.86
C ARG A 198 19.57 19.34 -27.98
N ALA A 199 19.07 20.42 -28.58
CA ALA A 199 18.24 21.38 -27.86
C ALA A 199 16.82 20.81 -27.70
N PHE A 200 16.41 20.59 -26.46
CA PHE A 200 15.08 20.10 -26.10
C PHE A 200 14.14 21.26 -25.75
N LYS A 201 12.89 21.19 -26.19
CA LYS A 201 11.81 22.10 -25.76
C LYS A 201 11.09 21.53 -24.55
N ASP A 202 10.56 22.41 -23.69
CA ASP A 202 9.71 22.00 -22.58
C ASP A 202 8.52 21.19 -23.11
N LEU A 203 8.23 20.07 -22.44
CA LEU A 203 7.16 19.12 -22.74
C LEU A 203 7.28 18.44 -24.12
N GLU A 204 8.44 18.52 -24.78
CA GLU A 204 8.71 17.74 -25.99
C GLU A 204 8.70 16.24 -25.68
N VAL A 205 8.01 15.46 -26.52
CA VAL A 205 8.03 13.99 -26.48
C VAL A 205 9.08 13.48 -27.47
N PHE A 206 9.96 12.58 -27.02
CA PHE A 206 10.99 11.99 -27.87
C PHE A 206 11.34 10.55 -27.48
N ARG A 207 12.07 9.86 -28.36
CA ARG A 207 12.84 8.64 -28.03
C ARG A 207 14.31 8.90 -28.39
N ASP A 208 15.24 8.34 -27.63
CA ASP A 208 16.68 8.44 -27.93
C ASP A 208 17.10 7.50 -29.05
N VAL A 209 16.44 6.34 -29.13
CA VAL A 209 16.57 5.39 -30.22
C VAL A 209 15.19 5.20 -30.84
N ASP A 210 15.10 5.31 -32.17
CA ASP A 210 13.87 5.04 -32.91
C ASP A 210 13.59 3.53 -32.98
N ALA A 211 13.25 2.97 -31.83
CA ALA A 211 12.93 1.56 -31.66
C ALA A 211 11.84 1.37 -30.59
N PRO A 212 10.96 0.37 -30.75
CA PRO A 212 9.87 0.10 -29.82
C PRO A 212 10.31 -0.11 -28.37
N TRP A 213 11.50 -0.68 -28.15
CA TRP A 213 12.07 -0.97 -26.83
C TRP A 213 12.61 0.26 -26.08
N CYS A 214 12.85 1.37 -26.78
CA CYS A 214 13.35 2.60 -26.16
C CYS A 214 12.16 3.44 -25.68
N PRO A 215 12.07 3.78 -24.37
CA PRO A 215 10.92 4.50 -23.84
C PRO A 215 10.68 5.87 -24.48
N GLU A 216 9.41 6.24 -24.64
CA GLU A 216 9.04 7.64 -24.90
C GLU A 216 9.28 8.48 -23.66
N MET A 217 9.93 9.61 -23.83
CA MET A 217 10.33 10.52 -22.78
C MET A 217 9.67 11.88 -22.99
N VAL A 218 9.25 12.53 -21.91
CA VAL A 218 8.73 13.90 -21.88
C VAL A 218 9.75 14.80 -21.22
N VAL A 219 10.12 15.91 -21.86
CA VAL A 219 11.02 16.92 -21.28
C VAL A 219 10.30 17.70 -20.19
N ILE A 220 10.73 17.55 -18.95
CA ILE A 220 10.16 18.21 -17.79
C ILE A 220 10.87 19.56 -17.56
N PRO A 221 10.12 20.68 -17.47
CA PRO A 221 10.71 22.01 -17.30
C PRO A 221 11.33 22.17 -15.92
N SER A 222 12.47 22.87 -15.84
CA SER A 222 13.02 23.31 -14.55
C SER A 222 12.01 24.21 -13.82
N GLY A 223 12.01 24.19 -12.50
CA GLY A 223 11.09 25.02 -11.72
C GLY A 223 11.21 24.80 -10.23
N THR A 224 10.20 25.25 -9.50
CA THR A 224 10.11 25.06 -8.05
C THR A 224 8.69 24.69 -7.70
N PHE A 225 8.52 23.76 -6.77
CA PHE A 225 7.22 23.37 -6.25
C PHE A 225 7.26 23.18 -4.74
N LEU A 226 6.07 23.08 -4.15
CA LEU A 226 5.90 22.72 -2.76
C LEU A 226 5.68 21.20 -2.70
N MET A 227 6.67 20.48 -2.17
CA MET A 227 6.62 19.03 -2.00
C MET A 227 5.88 18.68 -0.71
N GLY A 228 5.16 17.56 -0.72
CA GLY A 228 4.33 17.11 0.39
C GLY A 228 2.91 17.70 0.38
N SER A 229 2.13 17.41 1.41
CA SER A 229 0.70 17.78 1.49
C SER A 229 0.39 18.66 2.71
N PRO A 230 -0.53 19.64 2.58
CA PRO A 230 -0.93 20.47 3.71
C PRO A 230 -1.66 19.62 4.76
N GLU A 231 -1.57 20.00 6.03
CA GLU A 231 -2.20 19.26 7.13
C GLU A 231 -3.71 19.05 6.95
N SER A 232 -4.38 19.94 6.22
CA SER A 232 -5.80 19.89 5.91
C SER A 232 -6.17 19.01 4.72
N GLU A 233 -5.21 18.47 3.97
CA GLU A 233 -5.49 17.61 2.81
C GLU A 233 -6.09 16.26 3.26
N ILE A 234 -7.28 15.94 2.75
CA ILE A 234 -7.98 14.71 3.11
C ILE A 234 -7.15 13.50 2.66
N GLY A 235 -6.91 12.57 3.58
CA GLY A 235 -6.14 11.35 3.32
C GLY A 235 -4.63 11.49 3.47
N ARG A 236 -4.13 12.69 3.84
CA ARG A 236 -2.73 12.94 4.20
C ARG A 236 -2.22 11.94 5.23
N GLN A 237 -1.01 11.42 5.00
CA GLN A 237 -0.23 10.66 5.97
C GLN A 237 0.80 11.56 6.67
N SER A 238 1.28 11.14 7.84
CA SER A 238 2.26 11.91 8.62
C SER A 238 3.61 12.10 7.91
N ASN A 239 3.97 11.15 7.04
CA ASN A 239 5.25 11.12 6.30
C ASN A 239 5.31 12.05 5.08
N GLU A 240 4.23 12.77 4.79
CA GLU A 240 4.11 13.69 3.65
C GLU A 240 4.43 15.14 4.01
N GLY A 241 4.98 15.36 5.20
CA GLY A 241 5.39 16.68 5.67
C GLY A 241 6.75 16.64 6.38
N PRO A 242 7.25 17.81 6.83
CA PRO A 242 6.66 19.12 6.58
C PRO A 242 6.69 19.48 5.07
N GLN A 243 5.71 20.29 4.63
CA GLN A 243 5.76 20.81 3.26
C GLN A 243 6.98 21.71 3.12
N HIS A 244 7.76 21.50 2.06
CA HIS A 244 8.99 22.24 1.82
C HIS A 244 9.14 22.56 0.34
N ARG A 245 9.88 23.64 0.04
CA ARG A 245 10.13 24.04 -1.35
C ARG A 245 11.28 23.23 -1.91
N VAL A 246 11.08 22.66 -3.09
CA VAL A 246 12.11 21.96 -3.86
C VAL A 246 12.31 22.64 -5.20
N ALA A 247 13.56 22.97 -5.54
CA ALA A 247 13.97 23.55 -6.79
C ALA A 247 14.50 22.47 -7.74
N ILE A 248 13.76 22.15 -8.80
CA ILE A 248 14.22 21.33 -9.91
C ILE A 248 15.07 22.24 -10.82
N GLY A 249 16.36 22.35 -10.48
CA GLY A 249 17.25 23.37 -11.05
C GLY A 249 17.60 23.20 -12.53
N ARG A 250 17.36 22.01 -13.09
CA ARG A 250 17.64 21.69 -14.50
C ARG A 250 16.46 20.94 -15.10
N ARG A 251 16.33 21.05 -16.42
CA ARG A 251 15.44 20.17 -17.16
C ARG A 251 15.93 18.73 -17.03
N PHE A 252 14.99 17.82 -16.96
CA PHE A 252 15.24 16.38 -17.10
C PHE A 252 14.15 15.82 -18.00
N ALA A 253 14.31 14.60 -18.49
CA ALA A 253 13.23 13.90 -19.17
C ALA A 253 12.71 12.78 -18.28
N LEU A 254 11.40 12.58 -18.28
CA LEU A 254 10.75 11.49 -17.55
C LEU A 254 9.96 10.62 -18.53
N GLY A 255 9.98 9.30 -18.33
CA GLY A 255 9.23 8.37 -19.15
C GLY A 255 7.76 8.78 -19.23
N LYS A 256 7.22 8.89 -20.45
CA LYS A 256 5.81 9.24 -20.69
C LYS A 256 4.86 8.26 -19.99
N TYR A 257 5.32 7.01 -19.88
CA TYR A 257 4.67 5.89 -19.24
C TYR A 257 5.63 5.22 -18.25
N ALA A 258 5.09 4.41 -17.34
CA ALA A 258 5.88 3.36 -16.69
C ALA A 258 6.49 2.41 -17.74
N VAL A 259 7.65 1.81 -17.44
CA VAL A 259 8.30 0.85 -18.33
C VAL A 259 7.35 -0.32 -18.59
N THR A 260 7.13 -0.64 -19.86
CA THR A 260 6.21 -1.69 -20.29
C THR A 260 6.86 -3.07 -20.30
N PHE A 261 6.05 -4.13 -20.38
CA PHE A 261 6.57 -5.48 -20.60
C PHE A 261 7.29 -5.59 -21.95
N ASP A 262 6.85 -4.92 -23.02
CA ASP A 262 7.57 -4.97 -24.32
C ASP A 262 9.00 -4.42 -24.20
N GLU A 263 9.17 -3.30 -23.50
CA GLU A 263 10.48 -2.67 -23.27
C GLU A 263 11.35 -3.54 -22.34
N TYR A 264 10.77 -4.05 -21.24
CA TYR A 264 11.49 -4.89 -20.29
C TYR A 264 11.83 -6.29 -20.83
N ASP A 265 10.99 -6.83 -21.71
CA ASP A 265 11.23 -8.12 -22.36
C ASP A 265 12.40 -8.05 -23.32
N HIS A 266 12.51 -6.96 -24.08
CA HIS A 266 13.67 -6.72 -24.92
C HIS A 266 14.95 -6.70 -24.09
N PHE A 267 14.96 -5.96 -22.96
CA PHE A 267 16.05 -5.99 -22.01
C PHE A 267 16.38 -7.41 -21.54
N CYS A 268 15.37 -8.20 -21.17
CA CYS A 268 15.58 -9.58 -20.73
C CYS A 268 16.19 -10.45 -21.82
N GLU A 269 15.76 -10.30 -23.06
CA GLU A 269 16.23 -11.08 -24.21
C GLU A 269 17.69 -10.78 -24.53
N VAL A 270 18.06 -9.49 -24.65
CA VAL A 270 19.43 -9.10 -25.02
C VAL A 270 20.44 -9.32 -23.89
N THR A 271 19.98 -9.33 -22.63
CA THR A 271 20.84 -9.61 -21.46
C THR A 271 20.75 -11.05 -20.96
N ASN A 272 19.99 -11.91 -21.65
CA ASN A 272 19.74 -13.31 -21.25
C ASN A 272 19.25 -13.46 -19.79
N ARG A 273 18.37 -12.55 -19.37
CA ARG A 273 17.72 -12.56 -18.05
C ARG A 273 16.36 -13.23 -18.13
N ARG A 274 15.93 -13.80 -16.99
CA ARG A 274 14.58 -14.37 -16.87
C ARG A 274 13.54 -13.25 -16.83
N LYS A 275 12.58 -13.33 -17.74
CA LYS A 275 11.40 -12.45 -17.76
C LYS A 275 10.59 -12.56 -16.46
N PRO A 276 10.11 -11.43 -15.88
CA PRO A 276 9.24 -11.46 -14.72
C PRO A 276 7.85 -12.00 -15.10
N ARG A 277 7.17 -12.61 -14.12
CA ARG A 277 5.79 -13.10 -14.28
C ARG A 277 4.86 -11.91 -14.53
N ASP A 278 3.88 -12.08 -15.40
CA ASP A 278 2.83 -11.11 -15.73
C ASP A 278 1.51 -11.39 -14.99
N GLN A 279 1.53 -12.31 -14.02
CA GLN A 279 0.35 -12.79 -13.30
C GLN A 279 -0.75 -13.40 -14.19
N GLY A 280 -0.43 -13.76 -15.44
CA GLY A 280 -1.41 -14.21 -16.43
C GLY A 280 -2.32 -13.10 -16.96
N TRP A 281 -2.00 -11.82 -16.69
CA TRP A 281 -2.83 -10.68 -17.13
C TRP A 281 -2.54 -10.22 -18.56
N GLY A 282 -1.51 -10.80 -19.18
CA GLY A 282 -0.98 -10.37 -20.45
C GLY A 282 0.21 -9.43 -20.29
N ARG A 283 1.08 -9.46 -21.29
CA ARG A 283 2.31 -8.65 -21.39
C ARG A 283 2.07 -7.40 -22.25
N SER A 284 2.94 -7.16 -23.22
CA SER A 284 2.90 -6.03 -24.15
C SER A 284 3.01 -4.66 -23.48
N ARG A 285 2.15 -3.71 -23.84
CA ARG A 285 2.15 -2.33 -23.36
C ARG A 285 1.65 -2.15 -21.92
N ARG A 286 1.39 -3.24 -21.19
CA ARG A 286 1.14 -3.17 -19.74
C ARG A 286 2.43 -2.80 -19.01
N PRO A 287 2.37 -2.06 -17.90
CA PRO A 287 3.56 -1.78 -17.11
C PRO A 287 4.16 -3.09 -16.60
N VAL A 288 5.49 -3.18 -16.63
CA VAL A 288 6.19 -4.33 -16.05
C VAL A 288 5.93 -4.36 -14.55
N ILE A 289 5.57 -5.53 -14.06
CA ILE A 289 5.34 -5.81 -12.64
C ILE A 289 6.20 -7.00 -12.19
N ASN A 290 6.22 -7.26 -10.88
CA ASN A 290 7.09 -8.26 -10.26
C ASN A 290 8.58 -7.97 -10.53
N VAL A 291 8.93 -6.69 -10.48
CA VAL A 291 10.32 -6.21 -10.53
C VAL A 291 10.66 -5.52 -9.19
N SER A 292 11.82 -5.87 -8.63
CA SER A 292 12.35 -5.21 -7.45
C SER A 292 13.01 -3.88 -7.83
N TRP A 293 13.28 -3.02 -6.84
CA TRP A 293 14.02 -1.78 -7.07
C TRP A 293 15.38 -2.06 -7.72
N ARG A 294 16.10 -3.10 -7.27
CA ARG A 294 17.39 -3.51 -7.87
C ARG A 294 17.26 -3.89 -9.34
N ASN A 295 16.17 -4.55 -9.71
CA ASN A 295 15.91 -4.90 -11.11
C ASN A 295 15.65 -3.65 -11.96
N ALA A 296 14.96 -2.65 -11.41
CA ALA A 296 14.72 -1.37 -12.06
C ALA A 296 16.02 -0.58 -12.27
N VAL A 297 16.89 -0.53 -11.27
CA VAL A 297 18.24 0.07 -11.39
C VAL A 297 19.04 -0.61 -12.50
N THR A 298 19.12 -1.94 -12.53
CA THR A 298 19.86 -2.62 -13.61
C THR A 298 19.27 -2.37 -14.99
N TYR A 299 17.95 -2.20 -15.10
CA TYR A 299 17.32 -1.81 -16.36
C TYR A 299 17.76 -0.39 -16.78
N CYS A 300 17.79 0.56 -15.85
CA CYS A 300 18.27 1.92 -16.13
C CYS A 300 19.75 1.94 -16.56
N GLU A 301 20.61 1.17 -15.88
CA GLU A 301 22.03 1.02 -16.24
C GLU A 301 22.21 0.45 -17.65
N TRP A 302 21.42 -0.58 -18.00
CA TRP A 302 21.41 -1.13 -19.35
C TRP A 302 20.92 -0.11 -20.37
N LEU A 303 19.80 0.55 -20.11
CA LEU A 303 19.23 1.54 -21.03
C LEU A 303 20.21 2.70 -21.25
N ALA A 304 20.93 3.12 -20.20
CA ALA A 304 21.97 4.14 -20.29
C ALA A 304 23.11 3.69 -21.21
N LYS A 305 23.55 2.44 -21.08
CA LYS A 305 24.60 1.86 -21.92
C LYS A 305 24.17 1.74 -23.38
N GLU A 306 22.97 1.24 -23.65
CA GLU A 306 22.47 1.02 -25.02
C GLU A 306 22.21 2.33 -25.77
N THR A 307 21.76 3.37 -25.06
CA THR A 307 21.45 4.67 -25.66
C THR A 307 22.62 5.65 -25.64
N GLY A 308 23.62 5.40 -24.78
CA GLY A 308 24.69 6.36 -24.48
C GLY A 308 24.21 7.60 -23.71
N GLN A 309 23.06 7.51 -23.03
CA GLN A 309 22.43 8.63 -22.32
C GLN A 309 22.31 8.36 -20.81
N PRO A 310 22.28 9.38 -19.94
CA PRO A 310 22.28 9.20 -18.49
C PRO A 310 20.89 8.83 -17.94
N TYR A 311 20.43 7.61 -18.24
CA TYR A 311 19.20 7.06 -17.70
C TYR A 311 19.36 6.57 -16.25
N ARG A 312 18.33 6.80 -15.43
CA ARG A 312 18.26 6.47 -14.00
C ARG A 312 16.81 6.33 -13.56
N LEU A 313 16.58 5.99 -12.28
CA LEU A 313 15.29 6.24 -11.66
C LEU A 313 15.13 7.74 -11.37
N PRO A 314 13.90 8.31 -11.38
CA PRO A 314 13.69 9.66 -10.88
C PRO A 314 13.96 9.72 -9.37
N SER A 315 14.32 10.89 -8.87
CA SER A 315 14.19 11.16 -7.44
C SER A 315 12.71 11.24 -7.06
N GLU A 316 12.40 11.10 -5.77
CA GLU A 316 11.06 11.27 -5.24
C GLU A 316 10.53 12.68 -5.54
N SER A 317 11.40 13.67 -5.38
CA SER A 317 11.14 15.08 -5.68
C SER A 317 10.81 15.31 -7.16
N GLU A 318 11.60 14.74 -8.07
CA GLU A 318 11.34 14.81 -9.51
C GLU A 318 10.01 14.12 -9.88
N TRP A 319 9.74 12.97 -9.27
CA TRP A 319 8.50 12.23 -9.49
C TRP A 319 7.28 13.03 -9.04
N GLU A 320 7.29 13.61 -7.83
CA GLU A 320 6.15 14.39 -7.33
C GLU A 320 5.95 15.68 -8.14
N TYR A 321 7.04 16.36 -8.47
CA TYR A 321 7.01 17.55 -9.33
C TYR A 321 6.34 17.26 -10.67
N ALA A 322 6.76 16.17 -11.32
CA ALA A 322 6.22 15.72 -12.58
C ALA A 322 4.77 15.22 -12.47
N CYS A 323 4.42 14.55 -11.37
CA CYS A 323 3.06 14.10 -11.07
C CYS A 323 2.10 15.29 -10.97
N ARG A 324 2.47 16.30 -10.17
CA ARG A 324 1.68 17.52 -9.95
C ARG A 324 1.54 18.37 -11.21
N ALA A 325 2.58 18.42 -12.05
CA ALA A 325 2.56 19.18 -13.30
C ALA A 325 2.06 20.63 -13.14
N GLY A 326 2.45 21.27 -12.04
CA GLY A 326 2.08 22.65 -11.68
C GLY A 326 0.80 22.80 -10.84
N THR A 327 0.06 21.72 -10.55
CA THR A 327 -1.08 21.78 -9.64
C THR A 327 -0.66 21.69 -8.17
N THR A 328 -1.53 22.19 -7.30
CA THR A 328 -1.39 22.09 -5.83
C THR A 328 -2.48 21.22 -5.20
N THR A 329 -3.35 20.65 -6.03
CA THR A 329 -4.44 19.76 -5.61
C THR A 329 -3.89 18.36 -5.29
N PRO A 330 -4.67 17.51 -4.59
CA PRO A 330 -4.27 16.13 -4.29
C PRO A 330 -3.97 15.29 -5.54
N TYR A 331 -4.66 15.55 -6.65
CA TYR A 331 -4.44 14.90 -7.94
C TYR A 331 -4.18 15.95 -9.03
N SER A 332 -3.48 15.58 -10.10
CA SER A 332 -3.16 16.49 -11.21
C SER A 332 -4.38 16.96 -12.02
N PHE A 333 -5.53 16.32 -11.82
CA PHE A 333 -6.83 16.69 -12.41
C PHE A 333 -7.83 17.30 -11.41
N GLY A 334 -7.42 17.53 -10.15
CA GLY A 334 -8.25 18.23 -9.15
C GLY A 334 -8.29 17.53 -7.80
N ASP A 335 -9.40 17.71 -7.08
CA ASP A 335 -9.55 17.28 -5.69
C ASP A 335 -10.06 15.84 -5.51
N GLN A 336 -10.54 15.21 -6.57
CA GLN A 336 -11.14 13.89 -6.55
C GLN A 336 -10.58 13.03 -7.68
N ILE A 337 -10.47 11.73 -7.43
CA ILE A 337 -10.09 10.72 -8.41
C ILE A 337 -11.23 9.74 -8.60
N THR A 338 -11.50 9.37 -9.84
CA THR A 338 -12.48 8.37 -10.20
C THR A 338 -11.87 7.32 -11.12
N GLU A 339 -12.61 6.24 -11.35
CA GLU A 339 -12.24 5.16 -12.28
C GLU A 339 -12.13 5.63 -13.75
N LYS A 340 -12.49 6.88 -14.07
CA LYS A 340 -12.28 7.48 -15.41
C LYS A 340 -10.92 8.16 -15.53
N ASP A 341 -10.32 8.50 -14.40
CA ASP A 341 -9.10 9.31 -14.33
C ASP A 341 -7.85 8.42 -14.18
N ALA A 342 -8.02 7.24 -13.60
CA ALA A 342 -6.93 6.31 -13.30
C ALA A 342 -7.41 4.86 -13.18
N ASN A 343 -6.49 3.92 -13.41
CA ASN A 343 -6.65 2.54 -12.95
C ASN A 343 -6.33 2.44 -11.45
N CYS A 344 -7.30 2.78 -10.62
CA CYS A 344 -7.19 2.72 -9.17
C CYS A 344 -8.43 2.03 -8.57
N GLY A 345 -8.31 1.45 -7.38
CA GLY A 345 -9.42 0.73 -6.75
C GLY A 345 -9.53 -0.73 -7.21
N ASP A 346 -10.74 -1.30 -7.24
CA ASP A 346 -10.95 -2.74 -7.53
C ASP A 346 -11.63 -3.00 -8.89
N THR A 347 -11.83 -1.95 -9.69
CA THR A 347 -12.73 -1.99 -10.85
C THR A 347 -12.20 -2.90 -11.95
N VAL A 348 -10.89 -2.90 -12.17
CA VAL A 348 -10.23 -3.70 -13.20
C VAL A 348 -9.61 -4.98 -12.63
N GLY A 349 -9.15 -4.96 -11.37
CA GLY A 349 -8.53 -6.10 -10.70
C GLY A 349 -7.19 -6.55 -11.30
N LYS A 350 -6.56 -5.72 -12.13
CA LYS A 350 -5.23 -5.89 -12.72
C LYS A 350 -4.74 -4.56 -13.30
N THR A 351 -3.48 -4.52 -13.75
CA THR A 351 -2.96 -3.38 -14.52
C THR A 351 -3.79 -3.12 -15.79
N THR A 352 -3.55 -2.00 -16.46
CA THR A 352 -4.04 -1.72 -17.82
C THR A 352 -2.86 -1.41 -18.73
N GLU A 353 -3.08 -1.39 -20.04
CA GLU A 353 -2.08 -0.82 -20.95
C GLU A 353 -1.78 0.63 -20.55
N VAL A 354 -0.51 1.01 -20.68
CA VAL A 354 -0.10 2.38 -20.36
C VAL A 354 -0.78 3.38 -21.28
N GLY A 355 -1.19 4.52 -20.73
CA GLY A 355 -1.91 5.56 -21.47
C GLY A 355 -3.39 5.27 -21.72
N ALA A 356 -3.98 4.28 -21.05
CA ALA A 356 -5.42 4.02 -21.10
C ALA A 356 -6.26 5.15 -20.45
N TYR A 357 -5.63 5.96 -19.60
CA TYR A 357 -6.26 7.06 -18.87
C TYR A 357 -5.68 8.42 -19.31
N PRO A 358 -6.40 9.54 -19.07
CA PRO A 358 -5.93 10.87 -19.42
C PRO A 358 -4.53 11.17 -18.85
N ALA A 359 -3.72 11.90 -19.63
CA ALA A 359 -2.46 12.42 -19.13
C ALA A 359 -2.67 13.59 -18.17
N ASN A 360 -1.70 13.83 -17.30
CA ASN A 360 -1.63 15.07 -16.53
C ASN A 360 -1.30 16.28 -17.45
N PRO A 361 -1.32 17.53 -16.94
CA PRO A 361 -1.05 18.72 -17.74
C PRO A 361 0.28 18.76 -18.51
N TRP A 362 1.25 17.90 -18.14
CA TRP A 362 2.55 17.79 -18.81
C TRP A 362 2.64 16.62 -19.78
N GLY A 363 1.55 15.87 -20.00
CA GLY A 363 1.51 14.78 -20.97
C GLY A 363 2.05 13.45 -20.43
N LEU A 364 2.24 13.33 -19.11
CA LEU A 364 2.61 12.08 -18.44
C LEU A 364 1.34 11.29 -18.11
N HIS A 365 1.34 10.00 -18.42
CA HIS A 365 0.22 9.11 -18.11
C HIS A 365 0.51 8.25 -16.89
N ASP A 366 -0.58 7.78 -16.28
CA ASP A 366 -0.57 6.81 -15.17
C ASP A 366 0.27 7.28 -13.97
N MET A 367 0.34 8.60 -13.74
CA MET A 367 0.98 9.19 -12.54
C MET A 367 0.12 9.02 -11.28
N HIS A 368 -1.13 8.62 -11.45
CA HIS A 368 -2.09 8.23 -10.41
C HIS A 368 -2.64 6.86 -10.83
N GLY A 369 -2.32 5.79 -10.12
CA GLY A 369 -2.79 4.43 -10.37
C GLY A 369 -1.90 3.58 -11.27
N ASN A 370 -2.50 2.48 -11.74
CA ASN A 370 -1.88 1.39 -12.48
C ASN A 370 -0.81 0.66 -11.67
N VAL A 371 0.37 1.22 -11.40
CA VAL A 371 1.41 0.58 -10.58
C VAL A 371 2.12 1.60 -9.70
N PHE A 372 2.51 1.17 -8.51
CA PHE A 372 3.44 1.94 -7.69
C PHE A 372 4.79 2.00 -8.41
N GLU A 373 5.41 3.17 -8.45
CA GLU A 373 6.65 3.37 -9.17
C GLU A 373 7.82 3.53 -8.21
N TRP A 374 8.84 2.69 -8.39
CA TRP A 374 10.11 2.85 -7.70
C TRP A 374 10.79 4.18 -8.06
N VAL A 375 11.26 4.90 -7.05
CA VAL A 375 12.14 6.07 -7.18
C VAL A 375 13.51 5.75 -6.58
N GLU A 376 14.51 6.61 -6.80
CA GLU A 376 15.88 6.38 -6.33
C GLU A 376 16.02 6.43 -4.79
N ASP A 377 15.21 7.25 -4.14
CA ASP A 377 15.30 7.62 -2.73
C ASP A 377 15.17 6.44 -1.75
N VAL A 378 15.98 6.49 -0.69
CA VAL A 378 15.76 5.66 0.50
C VAL A 378 14.51 6.12 1.24
N TRP A 379 13.91 5.24 2.03
CA TRP A 379 12.79 5.63 2.88
C TRP A 379 13.25 6.48 4.07
N ASP A 380 12.56 7.59 4.30
CA ASP A 380 12.58 8.35 5.55
C ASP A 380 11.14 8.55 6.07
N GLN A 381 10.99 8.77 7.38
CA GLN A 381 9.69 8.87 8.04
C GLN A 381 8.96 10.18 7.77
N ASP A 382 9.67 11.22 7.37
CA ASP A 382 9.14 12.54 7.04
C ASP A 382 10.06 13.27 6.04
N TYR A 383 9.95 14.59 5.94
CA TYR A 383 10.79 15.45 5.08
C TYR A 383 11.73 16.37 5.88
N GLU A 384 11.93 16.13 7.18
CA GLU A 384 12.90 16.89 7.97
C GLU A 384 14.33 16.59 7.47
N GLY A 385 14.99 17.60 6.89
CA GLY A 385 16.33 17.43 6.30
C GLY A 385 16.34 16.87 4.87
N ALA A 386 15.17 16.74 4.22
CA ALA A 386 15.08 16.31 2.82
C ALA A 386 15.86 17.24 1.87
N PRO A 387 16.46 16.70 0.78
CA PRO A 387 17.08 17.53 -0.25
C PRO A 387 16.10 18.52 -0.89
N THR A 388 16.56 19.73 -1.15
CA THR A 388 15.72 20.83 -1.69
C THR A 388 16.07 21.22 -3.13
N ASP A 389 16.95 20.48 -3.78
CA ASP A 389 17.50 20.76 -5.11
C ASP A 389 17.07 19.73 -6.18
N GLY A 390 16.13 18.86 -5.84
CA GLY A 390 15.63 17.80 -6.71
C GLY A 390 16.50 16.54 -6.74
N SER A 391 17.64 16.51 -6.05
CA SER A 391 18.43 15.29 -5.89
C SER A 391 17.68 14.24 -5.08
N ALA A 392 18.01 12.97 -5.32
CA ALA A 392 17.47 11.86 -4.54
C ALA A 392 18.06 11.84 -3.13
N TRP A 393 17.24 11.54 -2.13
CA TRP A 393 17.69 11.31 -0.77
C TRP A 393 18.31 9.91 -0.67
N THR A 394 19.63 9.82 -0.64
CA THR A 394 20.36 8.52 -0.66
C THR A 394 21.01 8.14 0.67
N ASP A 395 21.15 9.09 1.59
CA ASP A 395 21.91 9.00 2.85
C ASP A 395 21.04 9.29 4.09
N GLY A 396 19.72 9.12 3.99
CA GLY A 396 18.78 9.34 5.10
C GLY A 396 19.16 8.59 6.38
N GLU A 397 18.98 9.26 7.52
CA GLU A 397 19.37 8.76 8.85
C GLU A 397 18.42 7.68 9.42
N GLY A 398 17.35 7.35 8.68
CA GLY A 398 16.39 6.33 9.04
C GLY A 398 17.02 4.94 9.23
N LYS A 399 16.77 4.32 10.40
CA LYS A 399 17.02 2.89 10.61
C LYS A 399 16.28 2.12 9.51
N ASP A 400 17.01 1.42 8.64
CA ASP A 400 16.52 0.67 7.46
C ASP A 400 16.60 1.38 6.09
N SER A 401 17.33 2.49 5.94
CA SER A 401 17.62 3.12 4.63
C SER A 401 18.27 2.16 3.62
N GLU A 402 19.02 1.16 4.08
CA GLU A 402 19.57 0.09 3.25
C GLU A 402 18.54 -0.99 2.83
N ARG A 403 17.35 -1.01 3.44
CA ARG A 403 16.34 -2.07 3.20
C ARG A 403 15.17 -1.58 2.37
N TYR A 404 14.74 -0.34 2.57
CA TYR A 404 13.51 0.18 2.00
C TYR A 404 13.77 1.32 1.03
N ARG A 405 13.03 1.29 -0.08
CA ARG A 405 13.02 2.35 -1.09
C ARG A 405 11.62 2.92 -1.20
N VAL A 406 11.55 4.19 -1.54
CA VAL A 406 10.27 4.88 -1.74
C VAL A 406 9.58 4.34 -3.02
N ARG A 407 8.26 4.28 -2.96
CA ARG A 407 7.38 4.14 -4.13
C ARG A 407 6.33 5.23 -4.13
N ARG A 408 5.93 5.67 -5.33
CA ARG A 408 4.94 6.74 -5.53
C ARG A 408 3.84 6.32 -6.50
N GLY A 409 2.77 7.10 -6.56
CA GLY A 409 1.75 7.01 -7.62
C GLY A 409 0.56 6.07 -7.41
N GLY A 410 0.56 5.23 -6.37
CA GLY A 410 -0.55 4.30 -6.11
C GLY A 410 -0.64 3.16 -7.13
N CYS A 411 -1.72 2.36 -7.15
CA CYS A 411 -1.79 1.18 -8.03
C CYS A 411 -3.21 0.65 -8.27
N TRP A 412 -3.30 -0.37 -9.15
CA TRP A 412 -4.55 -0.99 -9.62
C TRP A 412 -5.45 -1.72 -8.58
N SER A 413 -5.13 -1.80 -7.27
CA SER A 413 -5.73 -2.80 -6.36
C SER A 413 -6.43 -2.29 -5.10
N LYS A 414 -7.73 -2.59 -4.97
CA LYS A 414 -8.42 -2.79 -3.68
C LYS A 414 -8.56 -4.30 -3.36
N PRO A 415 -8.61 -4.72 -2.07
CA PRO A 415 -8.80 -3.92 -0.84
C PRO A 415 -7.56 -3.18 -0.35
N TYR A 416 -6.39 -3.45 -0.91
CA TYR A 416 -5.13 -3.16 -0.24
C TYR A 416 -4.63 -1.71 -0.43
N THR A 417 -5.16 -0.94 -1.39
CA THR A 417 -4.89 0.50 -1.53
C THR A 417 -6.15 1.35 -1.40
N PRO A 418 -6.29 2.14 -0.32
CA PRO A 418 -7.23 3.25 -0.27
C PRO A 418 -6.95 4.27 -1.39
N LEU A 419 -8.00 4.95 -1.88
CA LEU A 419 -7.87 5.93 -2.98
C LEU A 419 -6.89 7.07 -2.67
N TYR A 420 -6.68 7.40 -1.40
CA TYR A 420 -5.71 8.42 -1.01
C TYR A 420 -4.26 8.00 -1.31
N HIS A 421 -3.98 6.74 -1.64
CA HIS A 421 -2.66 6.29 -2.13
C HIS A 421 -2.32 6.86 -3.51
N GLU A 422 -3.34 7.29 -4.25
CA GLU A 422 -3.20 7.84 -5.59
C GLU A 422 -2.86 9.34 -5.57
N ARG A 423 -2.82 9.99 -4.39
CA ARG A 423 -2.50 11.42 -4.28
C ARG A 423 -1.05 11.68 -4.68
N SER A 424 -0.80 12.85 -5.29
CA SER A 424 0.54 13.29 -5.70
C SER A 424 1.56 13.22 -4.57
N ALA A 425 1.18 13.60 -3.35
CA ALA A 425 2.08 13.59 -2.18
C ALA A 425 2.24 12.22 -1.49
N PHE A 426 1.40 11.23 -1.80
CA PHE A 426 1.37 10.00 -1.02
C PHE A 426 2.67 9.20 -1.15
N ARG A 427 3.31 8.92 -0.02
CA ARG A 427 4.55 8.14 0.03
C ARG A 427 4.27 6.76 0.61
N THR A 428 4.88 5.75 0.00
CA THR A 428 4.96 4.43 0.61
C THR A 428 6.35 3.84 0.41
N LEU A 429 6.64 2.77 1.13
CA LEU A 429 7.90 2.07 1.06
C LEU A 429 7.69 0.62 0.68
N TRP A 430 8.74 0.00 0.18
CA TRP A 430 8.81 -1.45 0.08
C TRP A 430 10.26 -1.94 0.10
N VAL A 431 10.43 -3.22 0.42
CA VAL A 431 11.75 -3.85 0.51
C VAL A 431 12.39 -3.82 -0.88
N GLN A 432 13.59 -3.24 -0.98
CA GLN A 432 14.24 -2.99 -2.27
C GLN A 432 14.55 -4.25 -3.09
N GLY A 433 14.65 -5.41 -2.43
CA GLY A 433 14.90 -6.71 -3.06
C GLY A 433 13.64 -7.47 -3.47
N ASP A 434 12.46 -7.07 -2.99
CA ASP A 434 11.26 -7.88 -3.09
C ASP A 434 10.36 -7.40 -4.24
N PRO A 435 10.20 -8.19 -5.32
CA PRO A 435 9.27 -7.87 -6.39
C PRO A 435 7.82 -8.04 -5.95
N THR A 436 6.91 -7.21 -6.48
CA THR A 436 5.46 -7.37 -6.24
C THR A 436 4.65 -7.12 -7.52
N ALA A 437 3.43 -7.66 -7.57
CA ALA A 437 2.50 -7.42 -8.68
C ALA A 437 1.93 -5.98 -8.69
N PHE A 438 2.25 -5.18 -7.67
CA PHE A 438 1.78 -3.80 -7.50
C PHE A 438 2.84 -2.78 -7.86
N SER A 439 4.12 -3.19 -7.99
CA SER A 439 5.24 -2.30 -8.27
C SER A 439 5.74 -2.46 -9.69
N GLY A 440 5.86 -1.33 -10.38
CA GLY A 440 6.66 -1.14 -11.58
C GLY A 440 7.66 -0.01 -11.36
N PHE A 441 8.06 0.67 -12.44
CA PHE A 441 8.91 1.85 -12.37
C PHE A 441 8.86 2.63 -13.67
N ARG A 442 9.36 3.86 -13.60
CA ARG A 442 9.52 4.78 -14.71
C ARG A 442 10.97 5.24 -14.73
N VAL A 443 11.49 5.53 -15.92
CA VAL A 443 12.86 6.01 -16.08
C VAL A 443 12.90 7.53 -16.16
N ALA A 444 13.95 8.12 -15.60
CA ALA A 444 14.32 9.51 -15.80
C ALA A 444 15.64 9.56 -16.60
N ARG A 445 15.88 10.68 -17.27
CA ARG A 445 17.12 11.00 -17.95
C ARG A 445 17.52 12.43 -17.63
N THR A 446 18.75 12.63 -17.16
CA THR A 446 19.32 13.96 -16.98
C THR A 446 19.54 14.62 -18.35
N LEU A 447 19.11 15.87 -18.53
CA LEU A 447 19.38 16.67 -19.73
C LEU A 447 20.45 17.73 -19.41
N ASP A 448 21.33 18.00 -20.38
CA ASP A 448 22.43 18.96 -20.25
C ASP A 448 21.99 20.43 -20.36
#